data_AF-A0A1Z8VA02-F1
#
_entry.id   AF-A0A1Z8VA02-F1
#
_cell.length_a   1.000
_cell.length_b   1.000
_cell.length_c   1.000
_cell.angle_alpha   90.00
_cell.angle_beta   90.00
_cell.angle_gamma   90.00
#
_symmetry.space_group_name_H-M   'P 1'
#
loop_
_entity.id
_entity.type
_entity.pdbx_description
1 polymer ?
#
loop_
_entity_poly.entity_id
_entity_poly.type
_entity_poly.pdbx_seq_one_letter_code
_entity_poly.pdbx_strand_id
1 'polypeptide(L)'
;MKQKMSYKSITPSIGAEVSGLDCSTVDADNKIKLLELLVSKKVLVFRDQMISSLEFLDFMKIFGSPYAEDLKPQDGNPAEVGV
;
A
#
# COMPACT_ATOMS: atom_id res chain seq x y z
N MET A 1 -10.30 -7.43 16.00
CA MET A 1 -9.91 -6.39 16.97
C MET A 1 -9.72 -5.08 16.20
N LYS A 2 -10.13 -3.93 16.73
CA LYS A 2 -9.90 -2.64 16.04
C LYS A 2 -8.41 -2.32 16.05
N GLN A 3 -7.80 -2.14 14.88
CA GLN A 3 -6.40 -1.75 14.79
C GLN A 3 -6.29 -0.25 15.07
N LYS A 4 -5.33 0.19 15.89
CA LYS A 4 -5.15 1.61 16.24
C LYS A 4 -4.07 2.21 15.33
N MET A 5 -4.46 2.49 14.09
CA MET A 5 -3.59 3.09 13.09
C MET A 5 -3.14 4.50 13.50
N SER A 6 -1.87 4.81 13.24
CA SER A 6 -1.26 6.14 13.36
C SER A 6 -0.26 6.36 12.21
N TYR A 7 0.24 7.58 12.05
CA TYR A 7 1.25 7.86 11.02
C TYR A 7 2.25 8.94 11.44
N LYS A 8 3.44 8.90 10.84
CA LYS A 8 4.47 9.95 10.91
C LYS A 8 4.70 10.51 9.52
N SER A 9 4.64 11.84 9.38
CA SER A 9 4.99 12.49 8.10
C SER A 9 6.48 12.30 7.80
N ILE A 10 6.81 11.93 6.57
CA ILE A 10 8.19 11.83 6.09
C ILE A 10 8.70 13.21 5.70
N THR A 11 7.89 13.95 4.94
CA THR A 11 8.08 15.38 4.68
C THR A 11 6.79 16.15 5.03
N PRO A 12 6.82 17.49 5.10
CA PRO A 12 5.62 18.27 5.40
C PRO A 12 4.46 18.00 4.42
N SER A 13 4.75 17.94 3.12
CA SER A 13 3.74 17.88 2.06
C SER A 13 3.51 16.48 1.48
N ILE A 14 4.54 15.62 1.43
CA ILE A 14 4.48 14.31 0.77
C ILE A 14 5.07 13.22 1.67
N GLY A 15 4.46 12.05 1.65
CA GLY A 15 4.95 10.86 2.34
C GLY A 15 4.48 10.77 3.79
N ALA A 16 3.92 9.62 4.14
CA ALA A 16 3.68 9.24 5.52
C ALA A 16 4.05 7.78 5.76
N GLU A 17 4.73 7.52 6.87
CA GLU A 17 4.93 6.17 7.39
C GLU A 17 3.75 5.81 8.29
N VAL A 18 3.05 4.72 7.98
CA VAL A 18 1.87 4.24 8.72
C VAL A 18 2.29 3.14 9.70
N SER A 19 1.76 3.19 10.93
CA SER A 19 2.09 2.23 12.00
C SER A 19 0.84 1.82 12.78
N GLY A 20 0.94 0.69 13.49
CA GLY A 20 -0.18 0.14 14.27
C GLY A 20 -1.25 -0.52 13.39
N LEU A 21 -0.85 -0.95 12.19
CA LEU A 21 -1.69 -1.59 11.19
C LEU A 21 -1.02 -2.87 10.67
N ASP A 22 -1.82 -3.92 10.47
CA ASP A 22 -1.48 -5.14 9.72
C ASP A 22 -2.22 -5.12 8.38
N CYS A 23 -1.47 -5.04 7.28
CA CYS A 23 -1.99 -4.95 5.92
C CYS A 23 -2.81 -6.18 5.50
N SER A 24 -2.61 -7.35 6.12
CA SER A 24 -3.37 -8.57 5.80
C SER A 24 -4.82 -8.52 6.30
N THR A 25 -5.12 -7.70 7.33
CA THR A 25 -6.40 -7.74 8.06
C THR A 25 -6.98 -6.37 8.40
N VAL A 26 -6.86 -5.39 7.49
CA VAL A 26 -7.32 -4.01 7.69
C VAL A 26 -8.84 -3.91 7.89
N ASP A 27 -9.27 -3.33 9.01
CA ASP A 27 -10.68 -3.07 9.31
C ASP A 27 -11.26 -1.88 8.50
N ALA A 28 -12.60 -1.80 8.40
CA ALA A 28 -13.29 -0.82 7.58
C ALA A 28 -12.98 0.64 7.97
N ASP A 29 -12.87 0.93 9.27
CA ASP A 29 -12.54 2.28 9.76
C ASP A 29 -11.16 2.72 9.27
N ASN A 30 -10.18 1.81 9.29
CA ASN A 30 -8.83 2.11 8.83
C ASN A 30 -8.72 2.16 7.31
N LYS A 31 -9.51 1.41 6.55
CA LYS A 31 -9.58 1.55 5.07
C LYS A 31 -9.90 2.98 4.66
N ILE A 32 -10.91 3.60 5.29
CA ILE A 32 -11.32 4.98 5.00
C ILE A 32 -10.18 5.96 5.31
N LYS A 33 -9.55 5.82 6.48
CA LYS A 33 -8.44 6.70 6.88
C LYS A 33 -7.22 6.56 5.95
N LEU A 34 -6.93 5.36 5.47
CA LEU A 34 -5.84 5.13 4.51
C LEU A 34 -6.08 5.87 3.19
N LEU A 35 -7.32 5.86 2.69
CA LEU A 35 -7.70 6.59 1.47
C LEU A 35 -7.52 8.10 1.66
N GLU A 36 -8.04 8.66 2.76
CA GLU A 36 -7.87 10.08 3.08
C GLU A 36 -6.40 10.47 3.26
N LEU A 37 -5.62 9.62 3.93
CA LEU A 37 -4.19 9.84 4.14
C LEU A 37 -3.43 9.77 2.81
N LEU A 38 -3.77 8.84 1.92
CA LEU A 38 -3.17 8.75 0.60
C LEU A 38 -3.45 10.01 -0.24
N VAL A 39 -4.68 10.53 -0.21
CA VAL A 39 -5.02 11.78 -0.92
C VAL A 39 -4.21 12.96 -0.38
N SER A 40 -4.01 13.05 0.94
CA SER A 40 -3.28 14.18 1.55
C SER A 40 -1.76 14.05 1.42
N LYS A 41 -1.19 12.86 1.59
CA LYS A 41 0.26 12.63 1.65
C LYS A 41 0.84 12.02 0.38
N LYS A 42 0.02 11.63 -0.58
CA LYS A 42 0.37 11.09 -1.91
C LYS A 42 1.07 9.74 -1.92
N VAL A 43 1.89 9.45 -0.90
CA VAL A 43 2.66 8.21 -0.75
C VAL A 43 2.55 7.74 0.69
N LEU A 44 2.26 6.45 0.87
CA LEU A 44 2.21 5.79 2.17
C LEU A 44 3.29 4.69 2.21
N VAL A 45 4.01 4.62 3.32
CA VAL A 45 5.04 3.61 3.57
C VAL A 45 4.59 2.73 4.74
N PHE A 46 4.65 1.42 4.54
CA PHE A 46 4.34 0.42 5.54
C PHE A 46 5.61 -0.42 5.78
N ARG A 47 6.03 -0.54 7.03
CA ARG A 47 7.21 -1.33 7.41
C ARG A 47 6.79 -2.64 8.05
N ASP A 48 7.73 -3.59 8.05
CA ASP A 48 7.62 -4.86 8.77
C ASP A 48 6.35 -5.66 8.42
N GLN A 49 5.90 -5.57 7.17
CA GLN A 49 4.76 -6.33 6.65
C GLN A 49 5.25 -7.64 6.04
N MET A 50 4.92 -8.76 6.68
CA MET A 50 5.09 -10.09 6.10
C MET A 50 3.75 -10.55 5.54
N ILE A 51 3.47 -10.19 4.29
CA ILE A 51 2.23 -10.54 3.59
C ILE A 51 2.55 -11.35 2.33
N SER A 52 1.71 -12.33 2.03
CA SER A 52 1.74 -13.11 0.80
C SER A 52 1.25 -12.28 -0.40
N SER A 53 1.47 -12.79 -1.62
CA SER A 53 0.99 -12.12 -2.85
C SER A 53 -0.53 -11.95 -2.88
N LEU A 54 -1.29 -12.90 -2.32
CA LEU A 54 -2.74 -12.83 -2.25
C LEU A 54 -3.18 -11.75 -1.25
N GLU A 55 -2.56 -11.69 -0.08
CA GLU A 55 -2.83 -10.65 0.92
C GLU A 55 -2.44 -9.27 0.41
N PHE A 56 -1.34 -9.15 -0.33
CA PHE A 56 -0.96 -7.91 -1.01
C PHE A 56 -2.03 -7.49 -2.04
N LEU A 57 -2.49 -8.41 -2.89
CA LEU A 57 -3.57 -8.13 -3.85
C LEU A 57 -4.84 -7.65 -3.14
N ASP A 58 -5.24 -8.32 -2.05
CA ASP A 58 -6.42 -7.96 -1.29
C ASP A 58 -6.27 -6.63 -0.55
N PHE A 59 -5.08 -6.31 -0.07
CA PHE A 59 -4.76 -4.99 0.47
C PHE A 59 -4.84 -3.90 -0.61
N MET A 60 -4.28 -4.13 -1.79
CA MET A 60 -4.29 -3.15 -2.88
C MET A 60 -5.70 -2.84 -3.39
N LYS A 61 -6.65 -3.78 -3.30
CA LYS A 61 -8.07 -3.54 -3.61
C LYS A 61 -8.72 -2.46 -2.75
N ILE A 62 -8.15 -2.10 -1.60
CA ILE A 62 -8.61 -0.96 -0.79
C ILE A 62 -8.52 0.34 -1.58
N PHE A 63 -7.50 0.48 -2.44
CA PHE A 63 -7.18 1.71 -3.16
C PHE A 63 -7.78 1.80 -4.56
N GLY A 64 -8.42 0.73 -5.04
CA GLY A 64 -9.04 0.68 -6.37
C GLY A 64 -9.04 -0.71 -6.97
N SER A 65 -9.39 -0.82 -8.25
CA SER A 65 -9.28 -2.09 -8.98
C SER A 65 -7.83 -2.29 -9.44
N PRO A 66 -7.15 -3.38 -9.01
CA PRO A 66 -5.86 -3.73 -9.56
C PRO A 66 -5.95 -3.98 -11.07
N TYR A 67 -4.94 -3.54 -11.81
CA TYR A 67 -4.76 -3.86 -13.22
C TYR A 67 -3.81 -5.05 -13.33
N ALA A 68 -4.17 -6.04 -14.14
CA ALA A 68 -3.25 -7.13 -14.46
C ALA A 68 -2.25 -6.63 -15.48
N GLU A 69 -0.97 -6.57 -15.12
CA GLU A 69 0.07 -6.22 -16.08
C GLU A 69 0.30 -7.36 -17.06
N ASP A 70 0.19 -7.06 -18.36
CA ASP A 70 0.47 -8.01 -19.45
C ASP A 70 1.97 -8.06 -19.81
N LEU A 71 2.83 -7.44 -18.99
CA LEU A 71 4.28 -7.42 -19.19
C LEU A 71 4.88 -8.77 -18.77
N LYS A 72 5.54 -9.44 -19.72
CA LYS A 72 6.43 -10.56 -19.41
C LYS A 72 7.80 -10.00 -19.02
N PRO A 73 8.39 -10.43 -17.89
CA PRO A 73 9.78 -10.11 -17.59
C PRO A 73 10.67 -10.52 -18.76
N GLN A 74 11.48 -9.60 -19.27
CA GLN A 74 12.44 -9.91 -20.32
C GLN A 74 13.75 -10.42 -19.70
N ASP A 75 14.25 -11.54 -20.22
CA ASP A 75 15.48 -12.16 -19.72
C ASP A 75 16.63 -11.14 -19.69
N GLY A 76 17.31 -11.06 -18.54
CA GLY A 76 18.48 -10.19 -18.33
C GLY A 76 18.17 -8.74 -17.91
N ASN A 77 16.91 -8.34 -17.75
CA ASN A 77 16.54 -6.99 -17.31
C ASN A 77 15.64 -7.00 -16.04
N PRO A 78 15.73 -5.96 -15.18
CA PRO A 78 14.73 -5.72 -14.14
C PRO A 78 13.36 -5.49 -14.78
N ALA A 79 12.31 -6.01 -14.15
CA ALA A 79 10.94 -5.95 -14.66
C ALA A 79 10.34 -4.54 -14.54
N GLU A 80 10.87 -3.52 -15.23
CA GLU A 80 10.37 -2.14 -15.07
C GLU A 80 10.70 -1.16 -16.21
N VAL A 81 11.20 -1.59 -17.37
CA VAL A 81 11.40 -0.70 -18.53
C VAL A 81 10.79 -1.29 -19.79
N GLY A 82 9.48 -1.10 -19.95
CA GLY A 82 8.74 -1.46 -21.16
C GLY A 82 8.99 -0.44 -22.28
N VAL A 83 9.30 -0.94 -23.48
CA VAL A 83 9.06 -0.26 -24.77
C VAL A 83 7.76 -0.80 -25.35
#